data_AF-A0A1Z9A596-F1
#
_entry.id   AF-A0A1Z9A596-F1
#
_cell.length_a   1.000
_cell.length_b   1.000
_cell.length_c   1.000
_cell.angle_alpha   90.00
_cell.angle_beta   90.00
_cell.angle_gamma   90.00
#
_symmetry.space_group_name_H-M   'P 1'
#
loop_
_entity.id
_entity.type
_entity.pdbx_description
1 polymer ?
#
loop_
_entity_poly.entity_id
_entity_poly.type
_entity_poly.pdbx_seq_one_letter_code
_entity_poly.pdbx_strand_id
1 'polypeptide(L)'
;MNWNPEYFNSIGYLGVLLTGGALLLWICYIVKPLRIASLVALGCVVVAFVCARTNSKTHVNRIQPDRSEELAKRAAQEEARKQALLDNRGDEVAQIRFAEDGANDFLDRAGMDDADLKYFESQGGLGEPEWKREKKTRSGGGGDDSLESEIGGEGVIGGVQSDEFDTDESKEPIIMSEADLVMANRLDLLNLKLTLIFLVVGVGVFLFDYLRRANIYGKASRPLPLPSSLLNALTPMAPLVISKKRCRKSARGELARLVKRGDSFIYLTDDSARTAKLPKSMRRLPFVGGKEELIAASAEIDEGFIFETVWYGRSSFVSADPERALMFLTVFQAMLEQRKLSRARVSQTAHLVWDLQSPMPRQTRADLLKLAAATGFSILILREKASKAASHQSELKGEPIPS
;
A
#
# COMPACT_ATOMS: atom_id res chain seq x y z
N MET A 1 0.92 -27.80 11.62
CA MET A 1 0.88 -27.42 10.19
C MET A 1 2.09 -28.09 9.57
N ASN A 2 1.91 -29.21 8.86
CA ASN A 2 3.02 -29.89 8.20
C ASN A 2 3.40 -29.04 6.99
N TRP A 3 4.60 -28.48 6.99
CA TRP A 3 5.14 -27.70 5.89
C TRP A 3 5.50 -28.68 4.78
N ASN A 4 4.62 -28.89 3.80
CA ASN A 4 4.93 -29.73 2.65
C ASN A 4 5.70 -28.89 1.60
N PRO A 5 7.02 -29.07 1.46
CA PRO A 5 7.83 -28.30 0.50
C PRO A 5 7.35 -28.47 -0.95
N GLU A 6 6.52 -29.48 -1.25
CA GLU A 6 5.93 -29.71 -2.57
C GLU A 6 4.89 -28.64 -2.96
N TYR A 7 4.22 -28.00 -2.00
CA TYR A 7 3.21 -26.97 -2.29
C TYR A 7 3.79 -25.55 -2.39
N PHE A 8 4.79 -25.23 -1.55
CA PHE A 8 5.41 -23.90 -1.52
C PHE A 8 6.93 -24.02 -1.34
N ASN A 9 7.67 -23.18 -2.06
CA ASN A 9 9.07 -22.98 -1.76
C ASN A 9 9.23 -22.21 -0.42
N SER A 10 10.41 -22.30 0.18
CA SER A 10 10.87 -21.50 1.34
C SER A 10 10.47 -20.02 1.26
N ILE A 11 10.52 -19.41 0.07
CA ILE A 11 10.12 -18.02 -0.17
C ILE A 11 8.60 -17.83 0.00
N GLY A 12 7.78 -18.73 -0.53
CA GLY A 12 6.32 -18.68 -0.37
C GLY A 12 5.92 -18.82 1.10
N TYR A 13 6.59 -19.72 1.81
CA TYR A 13 6.41 -19.94 3.24
C TYR A 13 6.86 -18.77 4.11
N LEU A 14 7.96 -18.11 3.77
CA LEU A 14 8.36 -16.85 4.37
C LEU A 14 7.27 -15.79 4.19
N GLY A 15 6.65 -15.70 3.00
CA GLY A 15 5.53 -14.79 2.74
C GLY A 15 4.31 -15.05 3.64
N VAL A 16 3.95 -16.31 3.84
CA VAL A 16 2.85 -16.70 4.75
C VAL A 16 3.19 -16.31 6.20
N LEU A 17 4.41 -16.59 6.67
CA LEU A 17 4.87 -16.21 8.01
C LEU A 17 4.83 -14.69 8.21
N LEU A 18 5.28 -13.91 7.22
CA LEU A 18 5.25 -12.45 7.27
C LEU A 18 3.82 -11.90 7.32
N THR A 19 2.88 -12.54 6.62
CA THR A 19 1.46 -12.16 6.66
C THR A 19 0.85 -12.43 8.04
N GLY A 20 1.13 -13.60 8.62
CA GLY A 20 0.73 -13.91 10.00
C GLY A 20 1.36 -12.98 11.03
N GLY A 21 2.65 -12.64 10.86
CA GLY A 21 3.35 -11.66 11.69
C GLY A 21 2.74 -10.25 11.59
N ALA A 22 2.36 -9.81 10.39
CA ALA A 22 1.68 -8.54 10.19
C ALA A 22 0.33 -8.48 10.91
N LEU A 23 -0.44 -9.57 10.89
CA LEU A 23 -1.70 -9.68 11.62
C LEU A 23 -1.50 -9.52 13.13
N LEU A 24 -0.50 -10.21 13.70
CA LEU A 24 -0.14 -10.08 15.11
C LEU A 24 0.28 -8.64 15.45
N LEU A 25 1.07 -8.00 14.60
CA LEU A 25 1.47 -6.61 14.78
C LEU A 25 0.28 -5.64 14.74
N TRP A 26 -0.73 -5.89 13.90
CA TRP A 26 -1.96 -5.10 13.90
C TRP A 26 -2.79 -5.33 15.17
N ILE A 27 -2.90 -6.56 15.66
CA ILE A 27 -3.54 -6.84 16.96
C ILE A 27 -2.82 -6.08 18.07
N CYS A 28 -1.49 -6.15 18.12
CA CYS A 28 -0.69 -5.38 19.07
C CYS A 28 -0.89 -3.86 18.91
N TYR A 29 -1.03 -3.37 17.68
CA TYR A 29 -1.29 -1.96 17.39
C TYR A 29 -2.67 -1.51 17.90
N ILE A 30 -3.70 -2.36 17.80
CA ILE A 30 -5.03 -2.08 18.37
C ILE A 30 -4.94 -1.90 19.89
N VAL A 31 -4.17 -2.76 20.57
CA VAL A 31 -3.99 -2.69 22.03
C VAL A 31 -3.10 -1.50 22.43
N LYS A 32 -2.01 -1.27 21.70
CA LYS A 32 -1.05 -0.18 21.93
C LYS A 32 -0.66 0.48 20.60
N PRO A 33 -1.19 1.68 20.28
CA PRO A 33 -0.97 2.33 18.99
C PRO A 33 0.45 2.89 18.85
N LEU A 34 1.42 2.01 18.64
CA LEU A 34 2.82 2.31 18.36
C LEU A 34 3.02 2.53 16.86
N ARG A 35 3.58 3.68 16.47
CA ARG A 35 3.80 4.05 15.07
C ARG A 35 4.68 3.04 14.33
N ILE A 36 5.67 2.52 15.04
CA ILE A 36 6.63 1.58 14.46
C ILE A 36 5.92 0.27 14.13
N ALA A 37 4.95 -0.17 14.94
CA ALA A 37 4.20 -1.39 14.69
C ALA A 37 3.38 -1.32 13.40
N SER A 38 2.67 -0.21 13.13
CA SER A 38 1.88 -0.05 11.90
C SER A 38 2.78 0.00 10.65
N LEU A 39 3.91 0.71 10.73
CA LEU A 39 4.89 0.80 9.64
C LEU A 39 5.57 -0.55 9.36
N VAL A 40 6.01 -1.26 10.41
CA VAL A 40 6.64 -2.58 10.28
C VAL A 40 5.62 -3.58 9.72
N ALA A 41 4.38 -3.58 10.20
CA ALA A 41 3.33 -4.44 9.67
C ALA A 41 3.08 -4.20 8.17
N LEU A 42 2.99 -2.93 7.74
CA LEU A 42 2.87 -2.59 6.32
C LEU A 42 4.08 -3.10 5.53
N GLY A 43 5.30 -2.93 6.05
CA GLY A 43 6.52 -3.46 5.46
C GLY A 43 6.48 -4.99 5.30
N CYS A 44 6.06 -5.71 6.33
CA CYS A 44 5.89 -7.17 6.30
C CYS A 44 4.91 -7.60 5.21
N VAL A 45 3.76 -6.91 5.06
CA VAL A 45 2.78 -7.22 4.02
C VAL A 45 3.30 -6.95 2.61
N VAL A 46 4.04 -5.86 2.40
CA VAL A 46 4.67 -5.56 1.10
C VAL A 46 5.67 -6.66 0.73
N VAL A 47 6.54 -7.06 1.66
CA VAL A 47 7.50 -8.15 1.43
C VAL A 47 6.76 -9.48 1.20
N ALA A 48 5.71 -9.77 1.98
CA ALA A 48 4.90 -10.97 1.79
C ALA A 48 4.23 -11.03 0.41
N PHE A 49 3.73 -9.90 -0.09
CA PHE A 49 3.14 -9.81 -1.43
C PHE A 49 4.18 -10.09 -2.53
N VAL A 50 5.40 -9.54 -2.39
CA VAL A 50 6.51 -9.85 -3.31
C VAL A 50 6.86 -11.34 -3.24
N CYS A 51 7.00 -11.90 -2.03
CA CYS A 51 7.27 -13.33 -1.84
C CYS A 51 6.18 -14.22 -2.47
N ALA A 52 4.91 -13.86 -2.31
CA ALA A 52 3.78 -14.58 -2.90
C ALA A 52 3.83 -14.52 -4.43
N ARG A 53 4.07 -13.34 -5.02
CA ARG A 53 4.19 -13.18 -6.48
C ARG A 53 5.38 -13.92 -7.06
N THR A 54 6.53 -13.88 -6.37
CA THR A 54 7.72 -14.64 -6.78
C THR A 54 7.45 -16.14 -6.69
N ASN A 55 6.89 -16.64 -5.59
CA ASN A 55 6.59 -18.06 -5.42
C ASN A 55 5.62 -18.59 -6.49
N SER A 56 4.56 -17.82 -6.78
CA SER A 56 3.60 -18.15 -7.83
C SER A 56 4.31 -18.32 -9.18
N LYS A 57 5.13 -17.32 -9.57
CA LYS A 57 5.87 -17.33 -10.84
C LYS A 57 6.95 -18.42 -10.92
N THR A 58 7.73 -18.63 -9.85
CA THR A 58 8.95 -19.44 -9.92
C THR A 58 8.78 -20.88 -9.44
N HIS A 59 7.69 -21.20 -8.73
CA HIS A 59 7.45 -22.53 -8.17
C HIS A 59 6.12 -23.10 -8.64
N VAL A 60 5.01 -22.42 -8.37
CA VAL A 60 3.67 -22.97 -8.63
C VAL A 60 3.40 -23.12 -10.13
N ASN A 61 3.81 -22.15 -10.95
CA ASN A 61 3.69 -22.24 -12.41
C ASN A 61 4.53 -23.37 -13.04
N ARG A 62 5.49 -23.97 -12.32
CA ARG A 62 6.31 -25.10 -12.80
C ARG A 62 5.72 -26.47 -12.46
N ILE A 63 4.64 -26.49 -11.68
CA ILE A 63 3.98 -27.72 -11.28
C ILE A 63 3.23 -28.29 -12.50
N GLN A 64 3.53 -29.54 -12.84
CA GLN A 64 2.85 -30.28 -13.91
C GLN A 64 2.18 -31.53 -13.35
N PRO A 65 1.00 -31.92 -13.88
CA PRO A 65 0.35 -33.15 -13.47
C PRO A 65 1.17 -34.35 -13.93
N ASP A 66 1.31 -35.35 -13.06
CA ASP A 66 1.93 -36.62 -13.43
C ASP A 66 1.03 -37.37 -14.41
N ARG A 67 1.42 -37.33 -15.69
CA ARG A 67 0.75 -38.06 -16.78
C ARG A 67 1.46 -39.35 -17.15
N SER A 68 2.44 -39.81 -16.36
CA SER A 68 3.22 -41.01 -16.68
C SER A 68 2.34 -42.26 -16.86
N GLU A 69 1.34 -42.45 -15.99
CA GLU A 69 0.40 -43.57 -16.11
C GLU A 69 -0.54 -43.45 -17.32
N GLU A 70 -0.98 -42.24 -17.67
CA GLU A 70 -1.83 -42.03 -18.84
C GLU A 70 -1.06 -42.25 -20.15
N LEU A 71 0.20 -41.79 -20.20
CA LEU A 71 1.10 -42.01 -21.33
C LEU A 71 1.43 -43.50 -21.49
N ALA A 72 1.69 -44.22 -20.39
CA ALA A 72 1.90 -45.66 -20.42
C ALA A 72 0.65 -46.42 -20.92
N LYS A 73 -0.55 -46.01 -20.49
CA LYS A 73 -1.82 -46.59 -20.98
C LYS A 73 -2.04 -46.30 -22.47
N ARG A 74 -1.73 -45.09 -22.95
CA ARG A 74 -1.83 -44.75 -24.38
C ARG A 74 -0.81 -45.54 -25.22
N ALA A 75 0.44 -45.62 -24.77
CA ALA A 75 1.47 -46.41 -25.44
C ALA A 75 1.07 -47.90 -25.52
N ALA A 76 0.58 -48.48 -24.42
CA ALA A 76 0.08 -49.85 -24.41
C ALA A 76 -1.13 -50.05 -25.35
N GLN A 77 -2.04 -49.08 -25.46
CA GLN A 77 -3.16 -49.13 -26.40
C GLN A 77 -2.70 -49.02 -27.86
N GLU A 78 -1.70 -48.19 -28.15
CA GLU A 78 -1.11 -48.07 -29.49
C GLU A 78 -0.35 -49.33 -29.89
N GLU A 79 0.41 -49.92 -28.97
CA GLU A 79 1.08 -51.22 -29.18
C GLU A 79 0.07 -52.35 -29.39
N ALA A 80 -0.98 -52.42 -28.57
CA ALA A 80 -2.06 -53.39 -28.74
C ALA A 80 -2.81 -53.21 -30.07
N ARG A 81 -3.03 -51.96 -30.52
CA ARG A 81 -3.61 -51.68 -31.85
C ARG A 81 -2.67 -52.10 -32.98
N LYS A 82 -1.37 -51.82 -32.87
CA LYS A 82 -0.37 -52.28 -33.85
C LYS A 82 -0.34 -53.80 -33.91
N GLN A 83 -0.37 -54.47 -32.77
CA GLN A 83 -0.37 -55.93 -32.70
C GLN A 83 -1.66 -56.52 -33.28
N ALA A 84 -2.83 -55.97 -32.96
CA ALA A 84 -4.10 -56.40 -33.55
C ALA A 84 -4.16 -56.20 -35.07
N LEU A 85 -3.57 -55.12 -35.61
CA LEU A 85 -3.43 -54.92 -37.06
C LEU A 85 -2.50 -55.94 -37.71
N LEU A 86 -1.40 -56.30 -37.04
CA LEU A 86 -0.49 -57.35 -37.51
C LEU A 86 -1.13 -58.74 -37.46
N ASP A 87 -1.90 -59.03 -36.42
CA ASP A 87 -2.57 -60.32 -36.22
C ASP A 87 -3.74 -60.49 -37.21
N ASN A 88 -4.56 -59.46 -37.44
CA ASN A 88 -5.60 -59.48 -38.49
C ASN A 88 -5.00 -59.67 -39.89
N ARG A 89 -3.80 -59.11 -40.15
CA ARG A 89 -3.06 -59.37 -41.40
C ARG A 89 -2.58 -60.82 -41.54
N GLY A 90 -2.25 -61.48 -40.43
CA GLY A 90 -1.84 -62.88 -40.43
C GLY A 90 -2.94 -63.83 -40.92
N ASP A 91 -4.21 -63.46 -40.72
CA ASP A 91 -5.38 -64.25 -41.11
C ASP A 91 -5.92 -63.91 -42.51
N GLU A 92 -5.78 -62.66 -42.99
CA GLU A 92 -6.26 -62.25 -44.33
C GLU A 92 -5.24 -62.48 -45.46
N VAL A 93 -3.94 -62.45 -45.16
CA VAL A 93 -2.91 -62.77 -46.16
C VAL A 93 -2.67 -64.27 -46.16
N ALA A 94 -3.53 -65.01 -46.88
CA ALA A 94 -3.18 -66.36 -47.31
C ALA A 94 -1.78 -66.32 -47.96
N GLN A 95 -0.83 -67.04 -47.38
CA GLN A 95 0.56 -67.17 -47.85
C GLN A 95 0.60 -67.69 -49.29
N ILE A 96 0.47 -66.82 -50.29
CA ILE A 96 0.85 -67.12 -51.66
C ILE A 96 2.34 -66.81 -51.76
N ARG A 97 3.18 -67.80 -51.45
CA ARG A 97 4.61 -67.73 -51.73
C ARG A 97 4.83 -68.13 -53.17
N PHE A 98 5.26 -67.20 -54.01
CA PHE A 98 5.80 -67.53 -55.31
C PHE A 98 7.25 -68.02 -55.14
N ALA A 99 7.69 -68.93 -55.99
CA ALA A 99 9.00 -69.59 -55.86
C ALA A 99 10.20 -68.63 -56.05
N GLU A 100 9.95 -67.36 -56.38
CA GLU A 100 10.95 -66.34 -56.69
C GLU A 100 11.14 -65.31 -55.56
N ASP A 101 10.30 -65.30 -54.51
CA ASP A 101 10.35 -64.28 -53.45
C ASP A 101 11.47 -64.54 -52.42
N GLY A 102 12.29 -63.52 -52.17
CA GLY A 102 13.36 -63.53 -51.16
C GLY A 102 12.84 -63.27 -49.74
N ALA A 103 13.64 -63.63 -48.72
CA ALA A 103 13.28 -63.45 -47.30
C ALA A 103 13.02 -61.99 -46.87
N ASN A 104 13.36 -61.01 -47.71
CA ASN A 104 13.16 -59.58 -47.47
C ASN A 104 12.01 -58.96 -48.30
N ASP A 105 11.34 -59.72 -49.18
CA ASP A 105 10.25 -59.24 -50.06
C ASP A 105 8.85 -59.36 -49.45
N PHE A 106 8.75 -59.78 -48.18
CA PHE A 106 7.45 -60.01 -47.51
C PHE A 106 6.63 -58.73 -47.25
N LEU A 107 7.15 -57.55 -47.60
CA LEU A 107 6.55 -56.24 -47.31
C LEU A 107 6.35 -55.41 -48.59
N ASP A 108 5.82 -56.03 -49.64
CA ASP A 108 5.43 -55.29 -50.83
C ASP A 108 4.18 -54.43 -50.57
N ARG A 109 4.30 -53.13 -50.86
CA ARG A 109 3.22 -52.13 -50.78
C ARG A 109 1.96 -52.52 -51.57
N ALA A 110 2.09 -53.44 -52.51
CA ALA A 110 1.02 -53.88 -53.41
C ALA A 110 -0.11 -54.66 -52.70
N GLY A 111 0.12 -55.16 -51.48
CA GLY A 111 -0.90 -55.86 -50.68
C GLY A 111 -1.60 -55.01 -49.62
N MET A 112 -1.31 -53.71 -49.52
CA MET A 112 -1.92 -52.83 -48.52
C MET A 112 -3.18 -52.17 -49.05
N ASP A 113 -4.22 -52.04 -48.20
CA ASP A 113 -5.39 -51.23 -48.54
C ASP A 113 -5.07 -49.72 -48.46
N ASP A 114 -5.93 -48.89 -49.05
CA ASP A 114 -5.72 -47.44 -49.12
C ASP A 114 -5.73 -46.76 -47.74
N ALA A 115 -6.31 -47.39 -46.72
CA ALA A 115 -6.35 -46.87 -45.35
C ALA A 115 -5.01 -47.12 -44.62
N ASP A 116 -4.44 -48.32 -44.79
CA ASP A 116 -3.14 -48.72 -44.28
C ASP A 116 -2.01 -47.95 -44.96
N LEU A 117 -2.08 -47.75 -46.27
CA LEU A 117 -1.11 -46.93 -47.01
C LEU A 117 -1.07 -45.49 -46.46
N LYS A 118 -2.24 -44.90 -46.20
CA LYS A 118 -2.33 -43.56 -45.59
C LYS A 118 -1.80 -43.53 -44.16
N TYR A 119 -2.05 -44.57 -43.37
CA TYR A 119 -1.53 -44.66 -42.00
C TYR A 119 0.01 -44.74 -41.98
N PHE A 120 0.62 -45.60 -42.81
CA PHE A 120 2.08 -45.71 -42.92
C PHE A 120 2.75 -44.49 -43.57
N GLU A 121 2.08 -43.83 -44.53
CA GLU A 121 2.56 -42.56 -45.07
C GLU A 121 2.51 -41.43 -44.04
N SER A 122 1.48 -41.41 -43.18
CA SER A 122 1.36 -40.43 -42.09
C SER A 122 2.42 -40.61 -40.99
N GLN A 123 2.91 -41.83 -40.76
CA GLN A 123 4.01 -42.12 -39.82
C GLN A 123 5.40 -42.06 -40.47
N GLY A 124 5.50 -41.59 -41.72
CA GLY A 124 6.78 -41.29 -42.37
C GLY A 124 7.43 -42.47 -43.10
N GLY A 125 6.66 -43.46 -43.56
CA GLY A 125 7.11 -44.51 -44.48
C GLY A 125 8.12 -45.51 -43.88
N LEU A 126 7.80 -46.80 -43.96
CA LEU A 126 8.76 -47.87 -43.71
C LEU A 126 9.90 -47.77 -44.75
N GLY A 127 11.05 -47.25 -44.32
CA GLY A 127 12.29 -47.27 -45.10
C GLY A 127 12.79 -45.93 -45.66
N GLU A 128 12.26 -44.76 -45.26
CA GLU A 128 12.94 -43.49 -45.57
C GLU A 128 14.09 -43.21 -44.58
N PRO A 129 15.37 -43.19 -45.03
CA PRO A 129 16.49 -42.83 -44.17
C PRO A 129 16.40 -41.36 -43.73
N GLU A 130 16.80 -41.07 -42.49
CA GLU A 130 16.58 -39.78 -41.80
C GLU A 130 16.98 -38.54 -42.61
N TRP A 131 18.02 -38.62 -43.44
CA TRP A 131 18.49 -37.51 -44.28
C TRP A 131 17.44 -37.02 -45.31
N LYS A 132 16.49 -37.86 -45.72
CA LYS A 132 15.39 -37.47 -46.62
C LYS A 132 14.27 -36.73 -45.89
N ARG A 133 14.01 -37.09 -44.62
CA ARG A 133 13.02 -36.43 -43.77
C ARG A 133 13.46 -35.00 -43.42
N GLU A 134 14.74 -34.81 -43.13
CA GLU A 134 15.34 -33.49 -42.87
C GLU A 134 15.31 -32.55 -44.10
N LYS A 135 15.36 -33.13 -45.32
CA LYS A 135 15.33 -32.33 -46.55
C LYS A 135 13.91 -31.84 -46.87
N LYS A 136 12.87 -32.62 -46.56
CA LYS A 136 11.46 -32.22 -46.72
C LYS A 136 11.06 -31.14 -45.71
N THR A 137 11.52 -31.21 -44.46
CA THR A 137 11.27 -30.15 -43.47
C THR A 137 12.01 -28.85 -43.78
N ARG A 138 13.13 -28.88 -44.51
CA ARG A 138 13.83 -27.67 -44.99
C ARG A 138 13.22 -27.03 -46.24
N SER A 139 12.37 -27.73 -47.00
CA SER A 139 11.73 -27.21 -48.21
C SER A 139 10.21 -27.05 -48.13
N GLY A 140 9.59 -27.40 -46.99
CA GLY A 140 8.15 -27.29 -46.73
C GLY A 140 7.75 -25.91 -46.19
N GLY A 141 8.04 -24.85 -46.94
CA GLY A 141 7.43 -23.54 -46.74
C GLY A 141 6.30 -23.35 -47.75
N GLY A 142 5.05 -23.58 -47.32
CA GLY A 142 3.85 -23.27 -48.10
C GLY A 142 3.02 -24.50 -48.46
N GLY A 143 1.81 -24.56 -47.89
CA GLY A 143 0.83 -25.61 -48.17
C GLY A 143 -0.01 -25.92 -46.93
N ASP A 144 -0.86 -24.98 -46.57
CA ASP A 144 -1.96 -25.13 -45.61
C ASP A 144 -2.98 -26.10 -46.20
N ASP A 145 -3.26 -27.20 -45.50
CA ASP A 145 -4.46 -28.04 -45.64
C ASP A 145 -4.51 -28.97 -44.41
N SER A 146 -4.70 -28.37 -43.23
CA SER A 146 -5.13 -29.10 -42.03
C SER A 146 -6.56 -28.72 -41.69
N LEU A 147 -7.42 -29.71 -41.83
CA LEU A 147 -8.88 -29.69 -41.70
C LEU A 147 -9.37 -29.49 -40.23
N GLU A 148 -8.56 -28.87 -39.37
CA GLU A 148 -8.87 -28.62 -37.96
C GLU A 148 -9.17 -27.15 -37.62
N SER A 149 -9.13 -26.25 -38.59
CA SER A 149 -9.36 -24.81 -38.38
C SER A 149 -10.84 -24.37 -38.47
N GLU A 150 -11.79 -25.28 -38.70
CA GLU A 150 -13.21 -24.95 -38.93
C GLU A 150 -14.15 -25.45 -37.82
N ILE A 151 -13.72 -25.42 -36.57
CA ILE A 151 -14.63 -25.45 -35.40
C ILE A 151 -14.51 -24.10 -34.68
N GLY A 152 -15.12 -23.10 -35.30
CA GLY A 152 -15.32 -21.77 -34.73
C GLY A 152 -16.40 -21.79 -33.65
N GLY A 153 -16.01 -21.43 -32.43
CA GLY A 153 -16.89 -20.95 -31.37
C GLY A 153 -16.41 -19.57 -30.93
N GLU A 154 -16.87 -18.54 -31.63
CA GLU A 154 -16.58 -17.13 -31.37
C GLU A 154 -17.48 -16.60 -30.23
N GLY A 155 -16.89 -15.97 -29.21
CA GLY A 155 -17.60 -14.99 -28.38
C GLY A 155 -17.22 -14.91 -26.89
N VAL A 156 -16.70 -13.73 -26.51
CA VAL A 156 -16.66 -13.10 -25.16
C VAL A 156 -15.63 -13.73 -24.19
N ILE A 157 -14.63 -13.05 -23.62
CA ILE A 157 -14.59 -11.77 -22.90
C ILE A 157 -13.16 -11.19 -22.99
N GLY A 158 -13.08 -9.88 -23.23
CA GLY A 158 -11.82 -9.13 -23.30
C GLY A 158 -11.11 -8.94 -21.95
N GLY A 159 -9.81 -8.68 -22.06
CA GLY A 159 -9.05 -7.94 -21.04
C GLY A 159 -8.43 -8.77 -19.93
N VAL A 160 -7.48 -9.64 -20.27
CA VAL A 160 -6.37 -9.95 -19.35
C VAL A 160 -5.09 -9.76 -20.15
N GLN A 161 -4.30 -8.74 -19.79
CA GLN A 161 -2.91 -8.64 -20.23
C GLN A 161 -2.22 -9.93 -19.78
N SER A 162 -1.94 -10.81 -20.74
CA SER A 162 -1.04 -11.94 -20.56
C SER A 162 0.37 -11.39 -20.40
N ASP A 163 0.71 -10.96 -19.19
CA ASP A 163 2.09 -10.74 -18.78
C ASP A 163 2.83 -12.07 -18.99
N GLU A 164 3.63 -12.10 -20.06
CA GLU A 164 4.80 -12.96 -20.30
C GLU A 164 4.76 -14.32 -19.60
N PHE A 165 4.38 -15.35 -20.35
CA PHE A 165 4.92 -16.70 -20.17
C PHE A 165 6.42 -16.66 -20.52
N ASP A 166 7.21 -16.06 -19.64
CA ASP A 166 8.64 -16.37 -19.56
C ASP A 166 8.73 -17.80 -19.03
N THR A 167 8.63 -18.74 -19.97
CA THR A 167 9.05 -20.11 -19.77
C THR A 167 10.56 -20.05 -19.62
N ASP A 168 10.99 -19.94 -18.37
CA ASP A 168 12.38 -20.11 -17.96
C ASP A 168 12.72 -21.59 -18.24
N GLU A 169 12.99 -21.93 -19.51
CA GLU A 169 13.25 -23.29 -20.05
C GLU A 169 14.42 -24.02 -19.34
N SER A 170 15.11 -23.32 -18.45
CA SER A 170 16.27 -23.80 -17.70
C SER A 170 15.95 -24.58 -16.42
N LYS A 171 14.68 -24.69 -16.00
CA LYS A 171 14.33 -25.29 -14.70
C LYS A 171 13.33 -26.45 -14.81
N GLU A 172 13.74 -27.62 -14.29
CA GLU A 172 12.98 -28.89 -14.36
C GLU A 172 11.52 -28.78 -13.86
N PRO A 173 10.53 -29.41 -14.53
CA PRO A 173 9.14 -29.39 -14.06
C PRO A 173 8.98 -30.18 -12.74
N ILE A 174 8.11 -29.70 -11.85
CA ILE A 174 7.77 -30.39 -10.60
C ILE A 174 6.56 -31.27 -10.86
N ILE A 175 6.75 -32.59 -10.82
CA ILE A 175 5.70 -33.57 -11.09
C ILE A 175 4.95 -33.89 -9.80
N MET A 176 3.62 -33.79 -9.82
CA MET A 176 2.77 -34.19 -8.69
C MET A 176 1.41 -34.73 -9.14
N SER A 177 0.68 -35.36 -8.21
CA SER A 177 -0.68 -35.85 -8.47
C SER A 177 -1.62 -34.70 -8.87
N GLU A 178 -2.65 -34.98 -9.67
CA GLU A 178 -3.62 -33.96 -10.08
C GLU A 178 -4.34 -33.32 -8.89
N ALA A 179 -4.64 -34.11 -7.85
CA ALA A 179 -5.27 -33.62 -6.63
C ALA A 179 -4.38 -32.61 -5.89
N ASP A 180 -3.07 -32.89 -5.82
CA ASP A 180 -2.07 -32.03 -5.20
C ASP A 180 -1.84 -30.75 -6.02
N LEU A 181 -1.82 -30.84 -7.35
CA LEU A 181 -1.72 -29.70 -8.25
C LEU A 181 -2.90 -28.73 -8.07
N VAL A 182 -4.13 -29.26 -8.02
CA VAL A 182 -5.33 -28.45 -7.80
C VAL A 182 -5.28 -27.78 -6.42
N MET A 183 -4.80 -28.49 -5.39
CA MET A 183 -4.65 -27.94 -4.05
C MET A 183 -3.58 -26.84 -4.01
N ALA A 184 -2.42 -27.05 -4.65
CA ALA A 184 -1.34 -26.08 -4.73
C ALA A 184 -1.80 -24.78 -5.42
N ASN A 185 -2.47 -24.89 -6.56
CA ASN A 185 -3.03 -23.75 -7.28
C ASN A 185 -4.08 -23.00 -6.46
N ARG A 186 -4.95 -23.70 -5.73
CA ARG A 186 -5.93 -23.08 -4.82
C ARG A 186 -5.25 -22.32 -3.69
N LEU A 187 -4.26 -22.93 -3.04
CA LEU A 187 -3.51 -22.29 -1.95
C LEU A 187 -2.72 -21.07 -2.42
N ASP A 188 -2.12 -21.12 -3.61
CA ASP A 188 -1.39 -19.99 -4.18
C ASP A 188 -2.34 -18.83 -4.52
N LEU A 189 -3.47 -19.11 -5.18
CA LEU A 189 -4.52 -18.12 -5.45
C LEU A 189 -5.05 -17.50 -4.16
N LEU A 190 -5.29 -18.30 -3.13
CA LEU A 190 -5.72 -17.80 -1.82
C LEU A 190 -4.65 -16.93 -1.18
N ASN A 191 -3.37 -17.33 -1.23
CA ASN A 191 -2.27 -16.56 -0.67
C ASN A 191 -2.12 -15.20 -1.37
N LEU A 192 -2.19 -15.15 -2.70
CA LEU A 192 -2.15 -13.91 -3.48
C LEU A 192 -3.34 -12.99 -3.18
N LYS A 193 -4.56 -13.53 -3.15
CA LYS A 193 -5.76 -12.75 -2.82
C LYS A 193 -5.69 -12.21 -1.39
N LEU A 194 -5.27 -13.04 -0.44
CA LEU A 194 -5.18 -12.66 0.97
C LEU A 194 -4.09 -11.61 1.18
N THR A 195 -2.89 -11.80 0.63
CA THR A 195 -1.82 -10.78 0.71
C THR A 195 -2.21 -9.46 0.06
N LEU A 196 -2.96 -9.48 -1.05
CA LEU A 196 -3.51 -8.27 -1.68
C LEU A 196 -4.53 -7.55 -0.77
N ILE A 197 -5.47 -8.29 -0.17
CA ILE A 197 -6.43 -7.72 0.78
C ILE A 197 -5.68 -7.10 1.96
N PHE A 198 -4.70 -7.81 2.51
CA PHE A 198 -3.87 -7.30 3.60
C PHE A 198 -3.08 -6.07 3.18
N LEU A 199 -2.62 -5.97 1.94
CA LEU A 199 -1.94 -4.77 1.46
C LEU A 199 -2.87 -3.56 1.49
N VAL A 200 -4.09 -3.71 0.98
CA VAL A 200 -5.13 -2.65 1.01
C VAL A 200 -5.47 -2.26 2.45
N VAL A 201 -5.71 -3.25 3.32
CA VAL A 201 -5.99 -3.02 4.74
C VAL A 201 -4.81 -2.32 5.43
N GLY A 202 -3.57 -2.74 5.14
CA GLY A 202 -2.36 -2.16 5.71
C GLY A 202 -2.17 -0.71 5.33
N VAL A 203 -2.40 -0.36 4.06
CA VAL A 203 -2.41 1.03 3.60
C VAL A 203 -3.50 1.82 4.33
N GLY A 204 -4.71 1.26 4.45
CA GLY A 204 -5.82 1.87 5.19
C GLY A 204 -5.49 2.14 6.67
N VAL A 205 -4.93 1.16 7.38
CA VAL A 205 -4.52 1.28 8.79
C VAL A 205 -3.40 2.31 8.94
N PHE A 206 -2.43 2.33 8.02
CA PHE A 206 -1.35 3.31 8.03
C PHE A 206 -1.87 4.73 7.82
N LEU A 207 -2.78 4.94 6.85
CA LEU A 207 -3.42 6.23 6.62
C LEU A 207 -4.27 6.65 7.82
N PHE A 208 -5.02 5.72 8.41
CA PHE A 208 -5.82 5.99 9.60
C PHE A 208 -4.96 6.37 10.82
N ASP A 209 -3.86 5.65 11.09
CA ASP A 209 -2.90 5.99 12.15
C ASP A 209 -2.30 7.39 11.91
N TYR A 210 -1.98 7.70 10.67
CA TYR A 210 -1.46 9.01 10.28
C TYR A 210 -2.47 10.13 10.56
N LEU A 211 -3.72 9.97 10.11
CA LEU A 211 -4.81 10.94 10.34
C LEU A 211 -5.11 11.09 11.83
N ARG A 212 -5.17 9.98 12.58
CA ARG A 212 -5.38 9.99 14.03
C ARG A 212 -4.33 10.85 14.74
N ARG A 213 -3.07 10.81 14.31
CA ARG A 213 -1.98 11.58 14.90
C ARG A 213 -1.90 13.03 14.42
N ALA A 214 -2.58 13.39 13.33
CA ALA A 214 -2.48 14.72 12.72
C ALA A 214 -2.83 15.86 13.69
N ASN A 215 -3.82 15.65 14.57
CA ASN A 215 -4.27 16.63 15.55
C ASN A 215 -3.60 16.50 16.93
N ILE A 216 -2.76 15.49 17.15
CA ILE A 216 -2.01 15.34 18.41
C ILE A 216 -0.69 16.10 18.30
N TYR A 217 -0.57 17.18 19.07
CA TYR A 217 0.62 18.02 19.07
C TYR A 217 1.90 17.21 19.37
N GLY A 218 2.92 17.42 18.55
CA GLY A 218 4.21 16.72 18.66
C GLY A 218 4.25 15.28 18.11
N LYS A 219 3.11 14.69 17.71
CA LYS A 219 3.07 13.34 17.11
C LYS A 219 2.88 13.32 15.60
N ALA A 220 2.39 14.41 15.00
CA ALA A 220 2.27 14.55 13.55
C ALA A 220 3.66 14.62 12.88
N SER A 221 3.92 13.72 11.93
CA SER A 221 5.20 13.65 11.21
C SER A 221 5.32 14.75 10.15
N ARG A 222 4.24 14.98 9.39
CA ARG A 222 4.10 16.07 8.43
C ARG A 222 2.68 16.64 8.53
N PRO A 223 2.49 17.97 8.53
CA PRO A 223 1.16 18.54 8.38
C PRO A 223 0.66 18.29 6.94
N LEU A 224 -0.55 17.75 6.80
CA LEU A 224 -1.29 17.75 5.55
C LEU A 224 -2.32 18.87 5.58
N PRO A 225 -2.57 19.55 4.45
CA PRO A 225 -3.59 20.58 4.31
C PRO A 225 -4.98 19.94 4.14
N LEU A 226 -5.39 19.14 5.13
CA LEU A 226 -6.73 18.56 5.14
C LEU A 226 -7.68 19.52 5.86
N PRO A 227 -8.94 19.63 5.42
CA PRO A 227 -9.94 20.41 6.14
C PRO A 227 -9.98 20.01 7.61
N SER A 228 -9.76 20.99 8.50
CA SER A 228 -9.65 20.72 9.94
C SER A 228 -10.97 20.18 10.50
N SER A 229 -12.12 20.46 9.87
CA SER A 229 -13.42 19.83 10.19
C SER A 229 -13.39 18.30 10.05
N LEU A 230 -12.81 17.76 8.97
CA LEU A 230 -12.69 16.31 8.74
C LEU A 230 -11.73 15.67 9.73
N LEU A 231 -10.58 16.31 9.96
CA LEU A 231 -9.61 15.83 10.94
C LEU A 231 -10.18 15.87 12.37
N ASN A 232 -10.89 16.94 12.73
CA ASN A 232 -11.48 17.09 14.06
C ASN A 232 -12.63 16.10 14.31
N ALA A 233 -13.32 15.63 13.27
CA ALA A 233 -14.32 14.57 13.39
C ALA A 233 -13.69 13.22 13.75
N LEU A 234 -12.49 12.92 13.23
CA LEU A 234 -11.75 11.70 13.54
C LEU A 234 -10.99 11.80 14.87
N THR A 235 -10.23 12.88 15.05
CA THR A 235 -9.48 13.16 16.26
C THR A 235 -9.60 14.63 16.64
N PRO A 236 -10.39 14.97 17.67
CA PRO A 236 -10.58 16.37 18.05
C PRO A 236 -9.26 16.98 18.51
N MET A 237 -8.94 18.16 17.98
CA MET A 237 -7.81 18.94 18.46
C MET A 237 -8.08 19.45 19.88
N ALA A 238 -7.07 19.38 20.74
CA ALA A 238 -7.19 19.93 22.09
C ALA A 238 -7.32 21.46 22.02
N PRO A 239 -8.27 22.07 22.76
CA PRO A 239 -8.46 23.53 22.76
C PRO A 239 -7.27 24.27 23.38
N LEU A 240 -6.47 23.58 24.19
CA LEU A 240 -5.22 24.05 24.73
C LEU A 240 -4.06 23.17 24.30
N VAL A 241 -3.03 23.78 23.74
CA VAL A 241 -1.76 23.14 23.45
C VAL A 241 -0.65 23.92 24.13
N ILE A 242 0.04 23.28 25.07
CA ILE A 242 1.23 23.85 25.71
C ILE A 242 2.45 23.21 25.07
N SER A 243 3.28 24.03 24.42
CA SER A 243 4.53 23.57 23.83
C SER A 243 5.53 23.29 24.96
N LYS A 244 5.71 22.01 25.32
CA LYS A 244 6.79 21.62 26.23
C LYS A 244 8.14 21.93 25.57
N LYS A 245 9.04 22.59 26.30
CA LYS A 245 10.42 23.01 25.93
C LYS A 245 11.27 21.99 25.12
N ARG A 246 10.85 20.71 25.02
CA ARG A 246 11.52 19.65 24.25
C ARG A 246 11.25 19.66 22.74
N CYS A 247 10.32 20.45 22.23
CA CYS A 247 10.18 20.61 20.78
C CYS A 247 11.24 21.60 20.25
N ARG A 248 12.27 21.05 19.62
CA ARG A 248 13.44 21.66 18.97
C ARG A 248 13.15 22.71 17.88
N LYS A 249 11.94 23.29 17.82
CA LYS A 249 11.49 24.17 16.73
C LYS A 249 11.28 25.59 17.26
N SER A 250 11.87 26.56 16.56
CA SER A 250 11.63 27.98 16.79
C SER A 250 10.14 28.32 16.60
N ALA A 251 9.67 29.45 17.16
CA ALA A 251 8.29 29.92 16.95
C ALA A 251 7.90 29.90 15.47
N ARG A 252 8.81 30.36 14.58
CA ARG A 252 8.68 30.27 13.12
C ARG A 252 8.37 28.86 12.61
N GLY A 253 9.00 27.82 13.17
CA GLY A 253 8.77 26.43 12.77
C GLY A 253 7.40 25.89 13.21
N GLU A 254 6.87 26.37 14.34
CA GLU A 254 5.50 26.06 14.77
C GLU A 254 4.48 26.81 13.91
N LEU A 255 4.67 28.10 13.67
CA LEU A 255 3.81 28.89 12.76
C LEU A 255 3.77 28.28 11.36
N ALA A 256 4.91 27.92 10.80
CA ALA A 256 4.99 27.25 9.50
C ALA A 256 4.28 25.88 9.49
N ARG A 257 4.15 25.21 10.64
CA ARG A 257 3.38 23.96 10.73
C ARG A 257 1.87 24.24 10.67
N LEU A 258 1.40 25.28 11.35
CA LEU A 258 0.00 25.70 11.30
C LEU A 258 -0.39 26.08 9.87
N VAL A 259 0.41 26.93 9.22
CA VAL A 259 0.19 27.31 7.81
C VAL A 259 0.16 26.09 6.90
N LYS A 260 1.09 25.13 7.09
CA LYS A 260 1.11 23.92 6.25
C LYS A 260 -0.09 23.00 6.45
N ARG A 261 -0.75 23.08 7.61
CA ARG A 261 -2.03 22.41 7.85
C ARG A 261 -3.20 23.15 7.21
N GLY A 262 -2.99 24.38 6.75
CA GLY A 262 -4.04 25.27 6.26
C GLY A 262 -4.77 26.01 7.38
N ASP A 263 -4.19 26.06 8.57
CA ASP A 263 -4.77 26.78 9.69
C ASP A 263 -4.27 28.23 9.76
N SER A 264 -5.17 29.14 10.09
CA SER A 264 -4.88 30.54 10.37
C SER A 264 -4.49 30.76 11.82
N PHE A 265 -3.72 31.80 12.09
CA PHE A 265 -3.33 32.12 13.46
C PHE A 265 -3.13 33.61 13.71
N ILE A 266 -3.13 33.96 14.99
CA ILE A 266 -2.60 35.22 15.49
C ILE A 266 -1.44 34.92 16.41
N TYR A 267 -0.28 35.45 16.07
CA TYR A 267 0.93 35.32 16.84
C TYR A 267 1.13 36.57 17.71
N LEU A 268 1.02 36.40 19.02
CA LEU A 268 1.21 37.45 20.01
C LEU A 268 2.56 37.23 20.70
N THR A 269 3.43 38.23 20.63
CA THR A 269 4.75 38.20 21.27
C THR A 269 5.10 39.55 21.88
N ASP A 270 6.02 39.56 22.83
CA ASP A 270 6.62 40.75 23.43
C ASP A 270 7.93 41.17 22.73
N ASP A 271 8.38 40.40 21.74
CA ASP A 271 9.70 40.52 21.11
C ASP A 271 9.57 40.96 19.65
N SER A 272 9.67 42.28 19.41
CA SER A 272 9.60 42.87 18.07
C SER A 272 10.70 42.37 17.12
N ALA A 273 11.84 41.92 17.65
CA ALA A 273 12.89 41.32 16.83
C ALA A 273 12.48 39.94 16.27
N ARG A 274 11.56 39.22 16.92
CA ARG A 274 11.01 37.96 16.38
C ARG A 274 10.02 38.21 15.27
N THR A 275 9.17 39.22 15.41
CA THR A 275 8.20 39.56 14.36
C THR A 275 8.93 40.03 13.11
N ALA A 276 9.98 40.84 13.24
CA ALA A 276 10.83 41.27 12.13
C ALA A 276 11.55 40.13 11.38
N LYS A 277 11.83 39.01 12.07
CA LYS A 277 12.46 37.81 11.47
C LYS A 277 11.47 36.89 10.74
N LEU A 278 10.18 37.13 10.86
CA LEU A 278 9.17 36.34 10.16
C LEU A 278 9.10 36.76 8.68
N PRO A 279 8.95 35.81 7.75
CA PRO A 279 8.74 36.15 6.35
C PRO A 279 7.38 36.82 6.17
N LYS A 280 7.22 37.67 5.14
CA LYS A 280 5.92 38.28 4.79
C LYS A 280 4.86 37.26 4.37
N SER A 281 5.28 36.08 3.93
CA SER A 281 4.38 34.97 3.62
C SER A 281 4.98 33.61 3.94
N MET A 282 4.12 32.63 4.21
CA MET A 282 4.49 31.24 4.44
C MET A 282 3.80 30.32 3.42
N ARG A 283 4.46 29.24 3.01
CA ARG A 283 3.88 28.28 2.05
C ARG A 283 2.92 27.32 2.76
N ARG A 284 1.67 27.23 2.29
CA ARG A 284 0.65 26.27 2.72
C ARG A 284 0.94 24.85 2.23
N LEU A 285 1.39 24.70 0.98
CA LEU A 285 1.72 23.39 0.40
C LEU A 285 3.17 23.32 -0.09
N PRO A 286 3.84 22.17 0.09
CA PRO A 286 5.13 21.94 -0.55
C PRO A 286 5.04 21.79 -2.08
N PHE A 287 3.88 21.37 -2.63
CA PHE A 287 3.75 21.00 -4.05
C PHE A 287 2.75 21.82 -4.89
N VAL A 288 1.76 22.52 -4.29
CA VAL A 288 0.63 23.14 -5.02
C VAL A 288 0.49 24.66 -4.77
N GLY A 289 1.59 25.36 -4.47
CA GLY A 289 1.66 26.81 -4.70
C GLY A 289 0.83 27.79 -3.84
N GLY A 290 0.15 27.36 -2.76
CA GLY A 290 -0.57 28.30 -1.87
C GLY A 290 0.35 29.08 -0.91
N LYS A 291 0.17 30.40 -0.81
CA LYS A 291 0.84 31.26 0.18
C LYS A 291 -0.16 31.80 1.20
N GLU A 292 0.22 31.77 2.46
CA GLU A 292 -0.42 32.49 3.56
C GLU A 292 0.30 33.82 3.74
N GLU A 293 -0.42 34.92 3.71
CA GLU A 293 0.14 36.24 4.03
C GLU A 293 0.18 36.45 5.53
N LEU A 294 1.32 36.99 5.99
CA LEU A 294 1.54 37.36 7.39
C LEU A 294 1.46 38.88 7.51
N ILE A 295 0.38 39.33 8.13
CA ILE A 295 0.07 40.76 8.26
C ILE A 295 0.45 41.21 9.66
N ALA A 296 1.20 42.30 9.76
CA ALA A 296 1.46 42.93 11.05
C ALA A 296 0.17 43.60 11.53
N ALA A 297 -0.25 43.31 12.76
CA ALA A 297 -1.38 44.00 13.39
C ALA A 297 -0.94 45.44 13.69
N SER A 298 -1.22 46.37 12.79
CA SER A 298 -1.04 47.82 12.98
C SER A 298 -2.23 48.42 13.70
N ALA A 299 -2.04 49.53 14.41
CA ALA A 299 -3.10 50.17 15.22
C ALA A 299 -4.36 50.56 14.41
N GLU A 300 -4.24 50.67 13.09
CA GLU A 300 -5.34 51.01 12.17
C GLU A 300 -6.30 49.83 11.91
N ILE A 301 -5.85 48.59 12.11
CA ILE A 301 -6.64 47.39 11.83
C ILE A 301 -7.40 47.02 13.10
N ASP A 302 -8.72 46.97 13.05
CA ASP A 302 -9.56 46.56 14.19
C ASP A 302 -9.37 45.08 14.59
N GLU A 303 -9.40 44.80 15.89
CA GLU A 303 -9.30 43.43 16.44
C GLU A 303 -10.44 42.53 15.96
N GLY A 304 -11.65 43.08 15.77
CA GLY A 304 -12.80 42.36 15.25
C GLY A 304 -12.59 41.94 13.80
N PHE A 305 -12.03 42.83 12.97
CA PHE A 305 -11.64 42.48 11.61
C PHE A 305 -10.59 41.36 11.57
N ILE A 306 -9.58 41.42 12.46
CA ILE A 306 -8.56 40.38 12.59
C ILE A 306 -9.20 39.05 12.97
N PHE A 307 -10.13 39.05 13.92
CA PHE A 307 -10.87 37.84 14.32
C PHE A 307 -11.60 37.22 13.13
N GLU A 308 -12.41 37.98 12.39
CA GLU A 308 -13.17 37.47 11.25
C GLU A 308 -12.25 36.91 10.16
N THR A 309 -11.17 37.63 9.87
CA THR A 309 -10.21 37.23 8.84
C THR A 309 -9.55 35.89 9.19
N VAL A 310 -9.20 35.71 10.46
CA VAL A 310 -8.62 34.47 10.99
C VAL A 310 -9.68 33.37 11.08
N TRP A 311 -10.90 33.68 11.50
CA TRP A 311 -12.03 32.74 11.57
C TRP A 311 -12.34 32.10 10.21
N TYR A 312 -12.28 32.89 9.13
CA TYR A 312 -12.47 32.41 7.76
C TYR A 312 -11.21 31.86 7.10
N GLY A 313 -10.07 31.81 7.80
CA GLY A 313 -8.83 31.25 7.27
C GLY A 313 -8.23 32.03 6.10
N ARG A 314 -8.42 33.36 6.05
CA ARG A 314 -7.99 34.22 4.93
C ARG A 314 -6.54 34.67 5.05
N SER A 315 -6.12 35.08 6.24
CA SER A 315 -4.74 35.47 6.53
C SER A 315 -4.39 35.23 8.00
N SER A 316 -3.11 35.33 8.31
CA SER A 316 -2.58 35.19 9.65
C SER A 316 -1.94 36.50 10.10
N PHE A 317 -2.08 36.83 11.38
CA PHE A 317 -1.64 38.11 11.93
C PHE A 317 -0.53 37.95 12.96
N VAL A 318 0.28 38.99 13.10
CA VAL A 318 1.39 39.05 14.04
C VAL A 318 1.32 40.36 14.82
N SER A 319 1.33 40.30 16.14
CA SER A 319 1.43 41.46 17.03
C SER A 319 2.64 41.32 17.96
N ALA A 320 3.43 42.40 18.05
CA ALA A 320 4.52 42.54 19.01
C ALA A 320 4.11 43.37 20.25
N ASP A 321 2.86 43.85 20.30
CA ASP A 321 2.38 44.75 21.34
C ASP A 321 1.66 43.95 22.44
N PRO A 322 2.18 43.96 23.69
CA PRO A 322 1.60 43.23 24.80
C PRO A 322 0.29 43.83 25.31
N GLU A 323 0.06 45.13 25.19
CA GLU A 323 -1.19 45.76 25.63
C GLU A 323 -2.32 45.36 24.68
N ARG A 324 -2.02 45.42 23.39
CA ARG A 324 -2.92 44.93 22.36
C ARG A 324 -3.23 43.44 22.47
N ALA A 325 -2.28 42.63 22.93
CA ALA A 325 -2.52 41.22 23.22
C ALA A 325 -3.68 41.01 24.22
N LEU A 326 -3.85 41.91 25.20
CA LEU A 326 -4.96 41.86 26.14
C LEU A 326 -6.29 42.29 25.50
N MET A 327 -6.26 43.29 24.61
CA MET A 327 -7.44 43.68 23.82
C MET A 327 -7.91 42.55 22.90
N PHE A 328 -6.99 41.79 22.30
CA PHE A 328 -7.36 40.59 21.55
C PHE A 328 -8.11 39.58 22.42
N LEU A 329 -7.71 39.37 23.68
CA LEU A 329 -8.41 38.42 24.56
C LEU A 329 -9.86 38.83 24.82
N THR A 330 -10.11 40.11 25.11
CA THR A 330 -11.45 40.62 25.44
C THR A 330 -12.37 40.56 24.21
N VAL A 331 -11.90 41.06 23.06
CA VAL A 331 -12.66 41.02 21.80
C VAL A 331 -12.93 39.59 21.36
N PHE A 332 -11.91 38.71 21.43
CA PHE A 332 -12.06 37.33 20.98
C PHE A 332 -13.03 36.55 21.85
N GLN A 333 -13.01 36.79 23.17
CA GLN A 333 -13.97 36.19 24.07
C GLN A 333 -15.41 36.58 23.70
N ALA A 334 -15.69 37.87 23.52
CA ALA A 334 -17.01 38.36 23.13
C ALA A 334 -17.48 37.78 21.78
N MET A 335 -16.60 37.75 20.78
CA MET A 335 -16.92 37.19 19.47
C MET A 335 -17.12 35.67 19.53
N LEU A 336 -16.29 34.93 20.26
CA LEU A 336 -16.47 33.49 20.43
C LEU A 336 -17.75 33.14 21.20
N GLU A 337 -18.18 33.97 22.15
CA GLU A 337 -19.48 33.84 22.82
C GLU A 337 -20.63 33.98 21.81
N GLN A 338 -20.58 34.99 20.94
CA GLN A 338 -21.57 35.16 19.86
C GLN A 338 -21.57 33.96 18.89
N ARG A 339 -20.41 33.40 18.55
CA ARG A 339 -20.30 32.20 17.70
C ARG A 339 -20.83 30.95 18.40
N LYS A 340 -20.59 30.81 19.70
CA LYS A 340 -21.16 29.71 20.50
C LYS A 340 -22.69 29.78 20.53
N LEU A 341 -23.27 30.96 20.72
CA LEU A 341 -24.73 31.17 20.73
C LEU A 341 -25.37 30.79 19.38
N SER A 342 -24.75 31.18 18.29
CA SER A 342 -25.17 30.83 16.92
C SER A 342 -24.78 29.41 16.49
N ARG A 343 -24.11 28.63 17.36
CA ARG A 343 -23.54 27.30 17.05
C ARG A 343 -22.60 27.30 15.84
N ALA A 344 -22.03 28.45 15.51
CA ALA A 344 -21.07 28.59 14.43
C ALA A 344 -19.74 27.91 14.81
N ARG A 345 -19.19 27.15 13.87
CA ARG A 345 -17.88 26.51 14.00
C ARG A 345 -16.95 26.97 12.89
N VAL A 346 -15.68 27.08 13.25
CA VAL A 346 -14.61 27.36 12.29
C VAL A 346 -14.46 26.20 11.31
N SER A 347 -14.28 26.49 10.01
CA SER A 347 -14.03 25.48 8.97
C SER A 347 -12.60 24.90 9.05
N GLN A 348 -11.60 25.77 9.24
CA GLN A 348 -10.19 25.45 9.45
C GLN A 348 -9.69 26.03 10.77
N THR A 349 -9.26 25.19 11.71
CA THR A 349 -8.96 25.58 13.09
C THR A 349 -8.10 26.86 13.15
N ALA A 350 -8.65 27.88 13.80
CA ALA A 350 -7.96 29.14 14.07
C ALA A 350 -7.18 29.07 15.40
N HIS A 351 -5.96 29.61 15.41
CA HIS A 351 -5.08 29.55 16.59
C HIS A 351 -4.78 30.92 17.19
N LEU A 352 -4.90 31.02 18.50
CA LEU A 352 -4.26 32.08 19.28
C LEU A 352 -2.92 31.58 19.80
N VAL A 353 -1.82 32.08 19.24
CA VAL A 353 -0.46 31.69 19.61
C VAL A 353 0.10 32.69 20.61
N TRP A 354 0.21 32.27 21.87
CA TRP A 354 0.70 33.07 22.99
C TRP A 354 2.20 32.84 23.23
N ASP A 355 3.02 33.86 22.95
CA ASP A 355 4.47 33.89 23.16
C ASP A 355 4.90 35.18 23.87
N LEU A 356 4.09 35.64 24.84
CA LEU A 356 4.45 36.70 25.77
C LEU A 356 5.16 36.11 27.00
N GLN A 357 6.00 36.92 27.65
CA GLN A 357 6.55 36.59 28.96
C GLN A 357 5.49 36.61 30.07
N SER A 358 4.49 37.49 29.96
CA SER A 358 3.36 37.51 30.88
C SER A 358 2.46 36.29 30.64
N PRO A 359 2.11 35.53 31.70
CA PRO A 359 1.15 34.45 31.56
C PRO A 359 -0.25 35.02 31.28
N MET A 360 -1.02 34.30 30.47
CA MET A 360 -2.43 34.63 30.25
C MET A 360 -3.19 34.61 31.60
N PRO A 361 -4.05 35.61 31.88
CA PRO A 361 -4.87 35.62 33.09
C PRO A 361 -5.66 34.33 33.25
N ARG A 362 -5.64 33.74 34.45
CA ARG A 362 -6.18 32.39 34.70
C ARG A 362 -7.67 32.27 34.38
N GLN A 363 -8.46 33.27 34.72
CA GLN A 363 -9.90 33.31 34.47
C GLN A 363 -10.19 33.38 32.97
N THR A 364 -9.63 34.37 32.28
CA THR A 364 -9.74 34.53 30.82
C THR A 364 -9.30 33.27 30.07
N ARG A 365 -8.21 32.63 30.52
CA ARG A 365 -7.77 31.35 29.97
C ARG A 365 -8.82 30.26 30.14
N ALA A 366 -9.41 30.09 31.33
CA ALA A 366 -10.41 29.06 31.57
C ALA A 366 -11.66 29.25 30.71
N ASP A 367 -12.11 30.50 30.54
CA ASP A 367 -13.30 30.82 29.76
C ASP A 367 -13.05 30.68 28.26
N LEU A 368 -11.93 31.19 27.76
CA LEU A 368 -11.51 30.97 26.38
C LEU A 368 -11.38 29.48 26.04
N LEU A 369 -10.95 28.63 26.97
CA LEU A 369 -10.87 27.19 26.72
C LEU A 369 -12.23 26.53 26.53
N LYS A 370 -13.24 26.95 27.30
CA LYS A 370 -14.62 26.48 27.13
C LYS A 370 -15.18 26.92 25.78
N LEU A 371 -14.91 28.17 25.40
CA LEU A 371 -15.35 28.74 24.12
C LEU A 371 -14.64 28.10 22.92
N ALA A 372 -13.33 27.89 23.04
CA ALA A 372 -12.49 27.26 22.02
C ALA A 372 -12.96 25.83 21.71
N ALA A 373 -13.26 25.04 22.75
CA ALA A 373 -13.80 23.70 22.59
C ALA A 373 -15.15 23.67 21.84
N ALA A 374 -15.99 24.69 22.03
CA ALA A 374 -17.30 24.77 21.38
C ALA A 374 -17.24 25.22 19.91
N THR A 375 -16.30 26.10 19.59
CA THR A 375 -16.21 26.81 18.30
C THR A 375 -15.18 26.23 17.33
N GLY A 376 -14.29 25.35 17.80
CA GLY A 376 -13.19 24.79 17.00
C GLY A 376 -11.97 25.70 16.93
N PHE A 377 -11.87 26.68 17.84
CA PHE A 377 -10.70 27.53 18.05
C PHE A 377 -9.67 26.81 18.93
N SER A 378 -8.39 27.20 18.86
CA SER A 378 -7.32 26.58 19.66
C SER A 378 -6.35 27.62 20.21
N ILE A 379 -5.81 27.35 21.41
CA ILE A 379 -4.84 28.21 22.09
C ILE A 379 -3.51 27.47 22.18
N LEU A 380 -2.46 28.04 21.58
CA LEU A 380 -1.11 27.50 21.58
C LEU A 380 -0.19 28.38 22.44
N ILE A 381 0.33 27.84 23.54
CA ILE A 381 1.28 28.55 24.41
C ILE A 381 2.71 28.07 24.08
N LEU A 382 3.57 28.96 23.60
CA LEU A 382 4.94 28.62 23.15
C LEU A 382 5.99 28.64 24.27
N ARG A 383 5.72 29.31 25.40
CA ARG A 383 6.66 29.42 26.51
C ARG A 383 6.00 29.17 27.86
N GLU A 384 6.60 28.25 28.59
CA GLU A 384 6.79 28.40 30.03
C GLU A 384 8.31 28.46 30.25
N LYS A 385 8.89 29.67 30.24
CA LYS A 385 10.17 29.83 30.92
C LYS A 385 9.86 29.59 32.38
N ALA A 386 10.10 28.37 32.87
CA ALA A 386 10.38 28.16 34.29
C ALA A 386 11.45 29.20 34.66
N SER A 387 11.03 30.24 35.37
CA SER A 387 11.93 31.20 35.96
C SER A 387 12.79 30.39 36.92
N LYS A 388 14.07 30.20 36.56
CA LYS A 388 15.11 29.75 37.50
C LYS A 388 15.25 30.71 38.71
N ALA A 389 14.48 31.80 38.76
CA ALA A 389 14.42 32.75 39.86
C ALA A 389 13.51 32.29 41.03
N ALA A 390 12.61 31.32 40.84
CA ALA A 390 11.74 30.85 41.93
C ALA A 390 12.33 29.68 42.74
N SER A 391 13.41 29.03 42.26
CA SER A 391 14.09 27.95 42.99
C SER A 391 15.23 28.43 43.89
N HIS A 392 15.56 29.73 43.90
CA HIS A 392 16.59 30.29 44.80
C HIS A 392 16.03 31.06 45.99
N GLN A 393 14.70 31.16 46.14
CA GLN A 393 14.08 31.80 47.32
C GLN A 393 13.48 30.80 48.33
N SER A 394 13.53 29.49 48.08
CA SER A 394 13.12 28.48 49.08
C SER A 394 14.27 27.78 49.80
N GLU A 395 15.52 28.22 49.63
CA GLU A 395 16.71 27.60 50.25
C GLU A 395 17.44 28.47 51.28
N LEU A 396 16.91 29.65 51.62
CA LEU A 396 17.46 30.52 52.67
C LEU A 396 16.37 30.96 53.63
N LYS A 397 15.79 30.01 54.37
CA LYS A 397 15.13 30.26 55.66
C LYS A 397 15.15 28.96 56.46
N GLY A 398 16.30 28.71 57.06
CA GLY A 398 16.53 27.69 58.07
C GLY A 398 17.68 28.18 58.93
N GLU A 399 17.45 29.25 59.69
CA GLU A 399 18.32 29.56 60.82
C GLU A 399 18.12 28.47 61.89
N PRO A 400 19.20 27.87 62.41
CA PRO A 400 19.11 26.98 63.55
C PRO A 400 18.93 27.84 64.82
N ILE A 401 17.88 27.53 65.59
CA ILE A 401 17.72 28.03 66.96
C ILE A 401 18.83 27.38 67.80
N PRO A 402 19.72 28.16 68.47
CA PRO A 402 20.61 27.61 69.46
C PRO A 402 19.93 27.54 70.84
N SER A 403 20.08 26.36 71.45
CA SER A 403 19.89 25.94 72.86
C SER A 403 18.52 26.13 73.50
#